data_AF-X1ILM8-F1
#
_entry.id   AF-X1ILM8-F1
#
_cell.length_a   1.000
_cell.length_b   1.000
_cell.length_c   1.000
_cell.angle_alpha   90.00
_cell.angle_beta   90.00
_cell.angle_gamma   90.00
#
_symmetry.space_group_name_H-M   'P 1'
#
loop_
_entity.id
_entity.type
_entity.pdbx_description
1 polymer ?
#
loop_
_entity_poly.entity_id
_entity_poly.type
_entity_poly.pdbx_seq_one_letter_code
_entity_poly.pdbx_strand_id
1 'polypeptide(L)'
;IYYGPPKKMPPRMVWVEGEKSQEFTKLQIDLEKSLITSEEVHFSSEKRVFSPHITLGRIKAWEFRQIEPEERPEVSEEISLVFPVNSVEVMESELKRGGSEYTILESCSLKA
;
A
#
# COMPACT_ATOMS: atom_id res chain seq x y z
N ILE A 1 5.93 2.42 11.77
CA ILE A 1 6.01 1.03 11.25
C ILE A 1 5.23 0.14 12.20
N TYR A 2 4.28 -0.67 11.70
CA TYR A 2 3.44 -1.54 12.52
C TYR A 2 2.91 -2.75 11.74
N TYR A 3 2.24 -3.67 12.45
CA TYR A 3 1.57 -4.82 11.86
C TYR A 3 0.29 -4.48 11.08
N GLY A 4 0.31 -4.76 9.78
CA GLY A 4 -0.77 -4.50 8.84
C GLY A 4 -1.59 -5.75 8.46
N PRO A 5 -2.89 -5.60 8.14
CA PRO A 5 -3.71 -4.42 8.43
C PRO A 5 -4.02 -4.31 9.94
N PRO A 6 -4.36 -3.11 10.44
CA PRO A 6 -4.69 -2.91 11.85
C PRO A 6 -5.77 -3.88 12.34
N LYS A 7 -5.68 -4.29 13.62
CA LYS A 7 -6.66 -5.15 14.30
C LYS A 7 -6.85 -6.54 13.67
N LYS A 8 -5.92 -7.01 12.82
CA LYS A 8 -5.95 -8.36 12.24
C LYS A 8 -4.84 -9.23 12.82
N MET A 9 -5.23 -10.31 13.51
CA MET A 9 -4.31 -11.30 14.07
C MET A 9 -4.58 -12.71 13.51
N PRO A 10 -3.54 -13.49 13.13
CA PRO A 10 -2.15 -13.06 12.99
C PRO A 10 -2.00 -11.96 11.92
N PRO A 11 -0.97 -11.11 12.03
CA PRO A 11 -0.73 -10.05 11.07
C PRO A 11 -0.36 -10.65 9.71
N ARG A 12 -0.69 -9.92 8.65
CA ARG A 12 -0.37 -10.35 7.28
C ARG A 12 0.83 -9.63 6.70
N MET A 13 1.12 -8.43 7.20
CA MET A 13 2.09 -7.52 6.63
C MET A 13 2.77 -6.70 7.73
N VAL A 14 3.90 -6.12 7.39
CA VAL A 14 4.51 -5.00 8.10
C VAL A 14 4.37 -3.77 7.21
N TRP A 15 3.81 -2.69 7.76
CA TRP A 15 3.55 -1.44 7.06
C TRP A 15 4.34 -0.30 7.68
N VAL A 16 4.79 0.64 6.85
CA VAL A 16 5.01 2.03 7.27
C VAL A 16 3.81 2.85 6.81
N GLU A 17 3.21 3.59 7.72
CA GLU A 17 2.10 4.50 7.41
C GLU A 17 2.66 5.89 7.16
N GLY A 18 2.19 6.53 6.09
CA GLY A 18 2.46 7.92 5.78
C GLY A 18 1.48 8.85 6.48
N GLU A 19 1.79 10.14 6.48
CA GLU A 19 0.89 11.14 7.04
C GLU A 19 -0.43 11.21 6.26
N LYS A 20 -1.53 11.41 6.99
CA LYS A 20 -2.84 11.60 6.38
C LYS A 20 -2.91 13.00 5.79
N SER A 21 -3.00 13.07 4.46
CA SER A 21 -3.19 14.31 3.71
C SER A 21 -4.57 14.33 3.05
N GLN A 22 -5.24 15.48 3.13
CA GLN A 22 -6.51 15.70 2.44
C GLN A 22 -6.31 15.70 0.93
N GLU A 23 -5.20 16.27 0.46
CA GLU A 23 -4.79 16.32 -0.93
C GLU A 23 -4.58 14.91 -1.48
N PHE A 24 -3.87 14.05 -0.74
CA PHE A 24 -3.60 12.68 -1.19
C PHE A 24 -4.87 11.81 -1.20
N THR A 25 -5.73 11.99 -0.20
CA THR A 25 -7.04 11.32 -0.15
C THR A 25 -7.93 11.79 -1.30
N LYS A 26 -7.93 13.08 -1.60
CA LYS A 26 -8.69 13.64 -2.72
C LYS A 26 -8.19 13.11 -4.06
N LEU A 27 -6.87 13.04 -4.28
CA LEU A 27 -6.28 12.46 -5.47
C LEU A 27 -6.74 11.00 -5.67
N GLN A 28 -6.71 10.19 -4.61
CA GLN A 28 -7.19 8.80 -4.68
C GLN A 28 -8.69 8.73 -5.04
N ILE A 29 -9.53 9.55 -4.41
CA ILE A 29 -10.97 9.58 -4.71
C ILE A 29 -11.25 10.01 -6.15
N ASP A 30 -10.55 11.04 -6.64
CA ASP A 30 -10.74 11.56 -7.99
C ASP A 30 -10.29 10.52 -9.03
N LEU A 31 -9.16 9.84 -8.81
CA LEU A 31 -8.69 8.73 -9.64
C LEU A 31 -9.70 7.56 -9.67
N GLU A 32 -10.18 7.11 -8.51
CA GLU A 32 -11.17 6.02 -8.46
C GLU A 32 -12.45 6.38 -9.21
N LYS A 33 -12.97 7.60 -9.05
CA LYS A 33 -14.16 8.05 -9.79
C LYS A 33 -13.94 8.00 -11.29
N SER A 34 -12.82 8.54 -11.77
CA SER A 34 -12.48 8.52 -13.20
C SER A 34 -12.39 7.09 -13.75
N LEU A 35 -11.78 6.16 -13.00
CA LEU A 35 -11.65 4.76 -13.40
C LEU A 35 -12.99 4.02 -13.40
N ILE A 36 -13.88 4.29 -12.43
CA ILE A 36 -15.22 3.68 -12.36
C ILE A 36 -16.11 4.14 -13.51
N THR A 37 -15.98 5.39 -13.94
CA THR A 37 -16.79 5.96 -15.04
C THR A 37 -16.27 5.62 -16.43
N SER A 38 -15.08 5.02 -16.53
CA SER A 38 -14.48 4.64 -17.82
C SER A 38 -15.18 3.42 -18.40
N GLU A 39 -15.54 3.48 -19.69
CA GLU A 39 -16.06 2.32 -20.42
C GLU A 39 -14.95 1.34 -20.83
N GLU A 40 -13.69 1.78 -20.81
CA GLU A 40 -12.53 1.00 -21.23
C GLU A 40 -11.93 0.17 -20.08
N VAL A 41 -12.13 0.61 -18.84
CA VAL A 41 -11.49 0.02 -17.65
C VAL A 41 -12.54 -0.50 -16.68
N HIS A 42 -12.52 -1.81 -16.43
CA HIS A 42 -13.37 -2.43 -15.42
C HIS A 42 -12.75 -2.25 -14.04
N PHE A 43 -13.07 -1.15 -13.37
CA PHE A 43 -12.57 -0.86 -12.03
C PHE A 43 -13.66 -1.03 -10.96
N SER A 44 -13.32 -1.68 -9.85
CA SER A 44 -14.18 -1.80 -8.67
C SER A 44 -13.59 -0.98 -7.52
N SER A 45 -14.40 -0.11 -6.91
CA SER A 45 -13.94 0.75 -5.82
C SER A 45 -13.52 -0.04 -4.58
N GLU A 46 -12.51 0.47 -3.89
CA GLU A 46 -12.14 0.00 -2.56
C GLU A 46 -13.15 0.53 -1.54
N LYS A 47 -13.69 -0.37 -0.69
CA LYS A 47 -14.68 0.02 0.33
C LYS A 47 -14.02 0.52 1.62
N ARG A 48 -12.75 0.21 1.81
CA ARG A 48 -11.97 0.62 2.97
C ARG A 48 -11.50 2.06 2.81
N VAL A 49 -11.46 2.78 3.93
CA VAL A 49 -10.90 4.13 3.97
C VAL A 49 -9.44 4.08 3.51
N PHE A 50 -9.06 5.00 2.63
CA PHE A 50 -7.69 5.16 2.19
C PHE A 50 -6.77 5.43 3.38
N SER A 51 -5.73 4.62 3.51
CA SER A 51 -4.66 4.78 4.49
C SER A 51 -3.35 4.74 3.70
N PRO A 52 -2.63 5.87 3.57
CA PRO A 52 -1.39 5.90 2.83
C PRO A 52 -0.34 5.05 3.56
N HIS A 53 0.13 3.98 2.93
CA HIS A 53 1.10 3.08 3.53
C HIS A 53 1.99 2.44 2.47
N ILE A 54 3.19 2.04 2.89
CA ILE A 54 4.09 1.20 2.10
C ILE A 54 4.21 -0.14 2.79
N THR A 55 4.00 -1.22 2.05
CA THR A 55 4.21 -2.59 2.56
C THR A 55 5.71 -2.89 2.56
N LEU A 56 6.29 -3.07 3.74
CA LEU A 56 7.72 -3.41 3.91
C LEU A 56 7.96 -4.91 3.81
N GLY A 57 6.98 -5.73 4.21
CA GLY A 57 7.09 -7.18 4.19
C GLY A 57 5.73 -7.85 4.34
N ARG A 58 5.65 -9.10 3.86
CA ARG A 58 4.49 -9.97 4.03
C ARG A 58 4.85 -11.10 4.97
N ILE A 59 3.96 -11.37 5.91
CA ILE A 59 4.16 -12.36 6.96
C ILE A 59 3.47 -13.66 6.55
N LYS A 60 4.19 -14.77 6.65
CA LYS A 60 3.60 -16.10 6.57
C LYS A 60 2.85 -16.38 7.87
N ALA A 61 1.54 -16.18 7.82
CA ALA A 61 0.67 -16.27 9.00
C ALA A 61 0.78 -17.60 9.77
N TRP A 62 1.13 -18.70 9.10
CA TRP A 62 1.31 -20.00 9.74
C TRP A 62 2.61 -20.08 10.57
N GLU A 63 3.73 -19.55 10.05
CA GLU A 63 5.00 -19.45 10.78
C GLU A 63 4.84 -18.52 11.98
N PHE A 64 4.16 -17.38 11.78
CA PHE A 64 3.92 -16.41 12.86
C PHE A 64 3.11 -17.00 14.03
N ARG A 65 2.15 -17.88 13.74
CA ARG A 65 1.34 -18.54 14.78
C ARG A 65 2.14 -19.53 15.63
N GLN A 66 3.26 -20.03 15.12
CA GLN A 66 4.14 -20.94 15.84
C GLN A 66 5.08 -20.21 16.81
N ILE A 67 5.16 -18.88 16.71
CA ILE A 67 5.92 -18.06 17.64
C ILE A 67 5.07 -17.82 18.89
N GLU A 68 5.63 -18.16 20.06
CA GLU A 68 5.01 -17.91 21.35
C GLU A 68 4.66 -16.42 21.49
N PRO A 69 3.50 -16.06 22.07
CA PRO A 69 3.04 -14.66 22.11
C PRO A 69 4.08 -13.68 22.68
N GLU A 70 4.84 -14.09 23.68
CA GLU A 70 5.88 -13.31 24.37
C GLU A 70 7.17 -13.16 23.54
N GLU A 71 7.39 -14.04 22.56
CA GLU A 71 8.55 -14.04 21.66
C GLU A 71 8.26 -13.35 20.31
N ARG A 72 7.01 -12.94 20.08
CA ARG A 72 6.65 -12.27 18.82
C ARG A 72 7.40 -10.95 18.70
N PRO A 73 8.04 -10.68 17.54
CA PRO A 73 8.75 -9.43 17.34
C PRO A 73 7.82 -8.24 17.55
N GLU A 74 8.26 -7.26 18.31
CA GLU A 74 7.59 -5.97 18.37
C GLU A 74 7.88 -5.19 17.09
N VAL A 75 6.86 -4.54 16.55
CA VAL A 75 7.00 -3.69 15.36
C VAL A 75 6.34 -2.35 15.69
N SER A 76 7.14 -1.43 16.20
CA SER A 76 6.72 -0.08 16.59
C SER A 76 7.87 0.91 16.43
N GLU A 77 8.36 1.04 15.19
CA GLU A 77 9.42 2.00 14.85
C GLU A 77 8.84 3.21 14.13
N GLU A 78 9.32 4.40 14.46
CA GLU A 78 9.05 5.63 13.70
C GLU A 78 10.19 5.90 12.72
N ILE A 79 9.86 6.41 11.54
CA ILE A 79 10.85 6.79 10.53
C ILE A 79 10.60 8.25 10.13
N SER A 80 11.65 9.07 10.18
CA SER A 80 11.62 10.43 9.66
C SER A 80 12.18 10.42 8.24
N LEU A 81 11.30 10.17 7.26
CA LEU A 81 11.63 10.16 5.84
C LEU A 81 10.63 11.05 5.10
N VAL A 82 11.14 12.12 4.49
CA VAL A 82 10.35 13.07 3.71
C VAL A 82 10.99 13.25 2.35
N PHE A 83 10.19 13.14 1.31
CA PHE A 83 10.63 13.33 -0.07
C PHE A 83 9.50 13.98 -0.89
N PRO A 84 9.84 14.76 -1.93
CA PRO A 84 8.83 15.33 -2.81
C PRO A 84 8.20 14.25 -3.68
N VAL A 85 6.89 14.35 -3.91
CA VAL A 85 6.18 13.54 -4.91
C VAL A 85 6.22 14.30 -6.23
N ASN A 86 7.00 13.81 -7.19
CA ASN A 86 7.23 14.49 -8.47
C ASN A 86 6.29 14.01 -9.59
N SER A 87 5.76 12.81 -9.47
CA SER A 87 4.98 12.13 -10.50
C SER A 87 4.07 11.07 -9.91
N VAL A 88 3.12 10.61 -10.72
CA VAL A 88 2.31 9.42 -10.49
C VAL A 88 2.56 8.45 -11.64
N GLU A 89 2.88 7.21 -11.30
CA GLU A 89 3.23 6.17 -12.25
C GLU A 89 2.06 5.19 -12.44
N VAL A 90 1.72 4.91 -13.70
CA VAL A 90 0.87 3.78 -14.05
C VAL A 90 1.77 2.56 -14.20
N MET A 91 1.54 1.54 -13.37
CA MET A 91 2.40 0.36 -13.29
C MET A 91 1.63 -0.91 -13.64
N GLU A 92 2.23 -1.77 -14.45
CA GLU A 92 1.77 -3.14 -14.66
C GLU A 92 2.44 -4.07 -13.65
N SER A 93 1.69 -5.05 -13.14
CA SER A 93 2.20 -6.08 -12.24
C SER A 93 2.05 -7.45 -12.88
N GLU A 94 3.16 -8.10 -13.22
CA GLU A 94 3.17 -9.46 -13.76
C GLU A 94 3.64 -10.46 -12.69
N LEU A 95 2.82 -11.47 -12.39
CA LEU A 95 3.22 -12.53 -11.46
C LEU A 95 4.16 -13.54 -12.15
N LYS A 96 5.42 -13.57 -11.75
CA LYS A 96 6.42 -14.56 -12.19
C LYS A 96 6.71 -15.59 -11.08
N ARG A 97 7.55 -16.58 -11.37
CA ARG A 97 7.95 -17.64 -10.40
C ARG A 97 8.60 -17.09 -9.13
N GLY A 98 9.28 -15.94 -9.20
CA GLY A 98 9.97 -15.32 -8.07
C GLY A 98 9.18 -14.27 -7.29
N GLY A 99 7.98 -13.90 -7.76
CA GLY A 99 7.22 -12.77 -7.22
C GLY A 99 6.61 -11.92 -8.33
N SER A 100 5.99 -10.79 -7.94
CA SER A 100 5.52 -9.81 -8.91
C SER A 100 6.69 -8.98 -9.43
N GLU A 101 6.78 -8.87 -10.76
CA GLU A 101 7.60 -7.88 -11.45
C GLU A 101 6.72 -6.70 -11.82
N TYR A 102 7.26 -5.49 -11.68
CA TYR A 102 6.53 -4.26 -11.97
C TYR A 102 7.21 -3.47 -13.08
N THR A 103 6.41 -3.04 -14.06
CA THR A 103 6.85 -2.24 -15.20
C THR A 103 6.10 -0.91 -15.21
N ILE A 104 6.81 0.20 -15.40
CA ILE A 104 6.18 1.51 -15.58
C ILE A 104 5.64 1.57 -17.02
N LEU A 105 4.33 1.74 -17.16
CA LEU A 105 3.67 1.94 -18.46
C LEU A 105 3.64 3.42 -18.84
N GLU A 106 3.37 4.27 -17.87
CA GLU A 106 3.27 5.72 -18.06
C GLU A 106 3.70 6.46 -16.78
N SER A 107 4.27 7.65 -16.94
CA SER A 107 4.63 8.55 -15.84
C SER A 107 3.98 9.91 -16.06
N CYS A 108 3.16 10.34 -15.11
CA CYS A 108 2.45 11.60 -15.11
C CYS A 108 3.12 12.56 -14.14
N SER A 109 3.90 13.53 -14.64
CA SER A 109 4.55 14.52 -13.77
C SER A 109 3.53 15.44 -13.10
N LEU A 110 3.72 15.68 -11.81
CA LEU A 110 2.96 16.66 -11.04
C LEU A 110 3.58 18.04 -11.28
N LYS A 111 2.73 19.04 -11.54
CA LYS A 111 3.17 20.44 -11.65
C LYS A 111 3.41 20.98 -10.24
N ALA A 112 4.56 21.59 -10.04
CA ALA A 112 4.91 22.36 -8.84
C ALA A 112 4.12 23.67 -8.78
#